data_AF-A0A920PKJ9-F1
#
_entry.id   AF-A0A920PKJ9-F1
#
_cell.length_a   1.000
_cell.length_b   1.000
_cell.length_c   1.000
_cell.angle_alpha   90.00
_cell.angle_beta   90.00
_cell.angle_gamma   90.00
#
_symmetry.space_group_name_H-M   'P 1'
#
loop_
_entity.id
_entity.type
_entity.pdbx_description
1 polymer ?
#
loop_
_entity_poly.entity_id
_entity_poly.type
_entity_poly.pdbx_seq_one_letter_code
_entity_poly.pdbx_strand_id
1 'polypeptide(L)'
;MHRVRRFNETQDVRDVRRTTISSDGPTTAQVYKLMNKNHPPLLGYADQCPPDQVRAVEVKVSSYLEGEYTARLVRTICADPNPEGMGLLEEAIDCSFAGSYAARVQPFTPGSCVKVPLTEDISCRTHLR
;
A
#
# COMPACT_ATOMS: atom_id res chain seq x y z
N MET A 1 -2.12 4.18 14.38
CA MET A 1 -2.77 5.02 13.35
C MET A 1 -1.82 6.19 13.09
N HIS A 2 -0.93 6.08 12.09
CA HIS A 2 0.01 7.16 11.78
C HIS A 2 -0.59 8.05 10.70
N ARG A 3 -1.02 9.24 11.13
CA ARG A 3 -1.58 10.30 10.30
C ARG A 3 -0.39 11.12 9.75
N VAL A 4 0.00 10.88 8.51
CA VAL A 4 1.07 11.65 7.85
C VAL A 4 0.47 12.93 7.25
N ARG A 5 1.23 14.02 7.36
CA ARG A 5 0.78 15.41 7.23
C ARG A 5 0.50 15.85 5.78
N ARG A 6 -0.22 16.97 5.69
CA ARG A 6 -0.71 17.67 4.48
C ARG A 6 0.39 17.89 3.43
N PHE A 7 0.06 17.64 2.17
CA PHE A 7 0.80 18.08 1.00
C PHE A 7 0.26 19.45 0.55
N ASN A 8 1.09 20.47 0.60
CA ASN A 8 0.89 21.73 -0.13
C ASN A 8 2.13 21.90 -1.01
N GLU A 9 2.02 21.59 -2.30
CA GLU A 9 2.62 22.38 -3.37
C GLU A 9 2.17 21.88 -4.74
N THR A 10 1.70 22.84 -5.52
CA THR A 10 1.19 22.77 -6.88
C THR A 10 2.33 22.56 -7.86
N GLN A 11 2.51 21.33 -8.36
CA GLN A 11 3.02 20.98 -9.71
C GLN A 11 3.47 19.51 -9.71
N ASP A 12 2.55 18.54 -9.78
CA ASP A 12 2.79 17.26 -10.53
C ASP A 12 1.57 16.32 -10.51
N VAL A 13 0.38 16.83 -10.84
CA VAL A 13 -0.88 16.09 -10.63
C VAL A 13 -1.12 14.98 -11.67
N ARG A 14 -0.20 14.74 -12.63
CA ARG A 14 -0.46 13.83 -13.74
C ARG A 14 0.32 12.52 -13.75
N ASP A 15 1.22 12.28 -12.79
CA ASP A 15 2.14 11.14 -12.88
C ASP A 15 2.17 10.21 -11.66
N VAL A 16 1.08 10.17 -10.88
CA VAL A 16 0.94 9.23 -9.76
C VAL A 16 0.33 7.91 -10.27
N ARG A 17 1.04 7.20 -11.13
CA ARG A 17 0.73 5.80 -11.46
C ARG A 17 1.86 4.91 -10.97
N ARG A 18 1.67 4.42 -9.73
CA ARG A 18 2.46 3.43 -8.98
C ARG A 18 3.69 3.97 -8.25
N THR A 19 3.54 4.14 -6.93
CA THR A 19 4.67 4.19 -5.99
C THR A 19 5.27 2.79 -5.87
N THR A 20 6.46 2.57 -6.45
CA THR A 20 7.26 1.36 -6.25
C THR A 20 7.92 1.41 -4.87
N ILE A 21 7.65 0.40 -4.04
CA ILE A 21 8.31 0.22 -2.74
C ILE A 21 9.54 -0.65 -2.98
N SER A 22 10.72 -0.03 -2.99
CA SER A 22 12.01 -0.72 -3.05
C SER A 22 12.59 -0.80 -1.65
N SER A 23 12.85 -2.00 -1.15
CA SER A 23 13.55 -2.24 0.12
C SER A 23 14.92 -2.84 -0.14
N ASP A 24 15.98 -2.22 0.39
CA ASP A 24 17.28 -2.88 0.57
C ASP A 24 17.15 -3.85 1.75
N GLY A 25 16.65 -5.06 1.44
CA GLY A 25 16.24 -6.08 2.41
C GLY A 25 17.26 -7.22 2.63
N PRO A 26 16.95 -8.13 3.58
CA PRO A 26 17.91 -9.07 4.17
C PRO A 26 18.38 -10.15 3.19
N THR A 27 19.52 -10.78 3.52
CA THR A 27 20.19 -11.85 2.76
C THR A 27 19.20 -12.87 2.18
N THR A 28 19.42 -13.27 0.92
CA THR A 28 18.61 -14.20 0.11
C THR A 28 18.05 -15.40 0.88
N ALA A 29 18.80 -15.97 1.84
CA ALA A 29 18.39 -17.11 2.65
C ALA A 29 17.23 -16.84 3.64
N GLN A 30 17.08 -15.61 4.16
CA GLN A 30 16.00 -15.24 5.08
C GLN A 30 14.67 -15.03 4.33
N VAL A 31 14.73 -14.52 3.10
CA VAL A 31 13.57 -14.35 2.20
C VAL A 31 12.94 -15.70 1.84
N TYR A 32 13.75 -16.72 1.51
CA TYR A 32 13.24 -18.05 1.14
C TYR A 32 12.54 -18.79 2.29
N LYS A 33 12.87 -18.51 3.56
CA LYS A 33 12.28 -19.20 4.72
C LYS A 33 10.89 -18.69 5.10
N LEU A 34 10.53 -17.47 4.68
CA LEU A 34 9.22 -16.85 4.91
C LEU A 34 8.27 -16.97 3.71
N MET A 35 8.73 -17.55 2.59
CA MET A 35 7.91 -17.81 1.41
C MET A 35 6.89 -18.94 1.67
N ASN A 36 5.80 -18.62 2.37
CA ASN A 36 4.52 -19.22 2.01
C ASN A 36 4.28 -18.81 0.55
N LYS A 37 4.46 -19.75 -0.39
CA LYS A 37 4.54 -19.60 -1.86
C LYS A 37 3.46 -18.75 -2.56
N ASN A 38 2.46 -18.23 -1.85
CA ASN A 38 1.25 -17.67 -2.43
C ASN A 38 1.07 -16.16 -2.23
N HIS A 39 1.98 -15.45 -1.52
CA HIS A 39 1.80 -14.03 -1.19
C HIS A 39 3.14 -13.26 -1.21
N PRO A 40 3.22 -12.08 -1.85
CA PRO A 40 4.39 -11.21 -1.72
C PRO A 40 4.62 -10.79 -0.25
N PRO A 41 5.87 -10.69 0.22
CA PRO A 41 6.17 -10.35 1.61
C PRO A 41 5.86 -8.89 1.98
N LEU A 42 5.69 -8.02 0.98
CA LEU A 42 5.37 -6.60 1.11
C LEU A 42 4.32 -6.24 0.07
N LEU A 43 3.23 -5.64 0.54
CA LEU A 43 2.09 -5.24 -0.28
C LEU A 43 1.70 -3.81 0.06
N GLY A 44 1.26 -3.05 -0.94
CA GLY A 44 0.78 -1.70 -0.73
C GLY A 44 -0.26 -1.29 -1.75
N TYR A 45 -1.11 -0.33 -1.36
CA TYR A 45 -2.07 0.31 -2.24
C TYR A 45 -2.27 1.77 -1.87
N ALA A 46 -2.63 2.59 -2.85
CA ALA A 46 -3.11 3.95 -2.63
C ALA A 46 -4.62 3.95 -2.40
N ASP A 47 -5.12 4.80 -1.51
CA ASP A 47 -6.55 4.93 -1.23
C ASP A 47 -7.34 5.55 -2.39
N GLN A 48 -6.67 6.36 -3.21
CA GLN A 48 -7.26 7.11 -4.31
C GLN A 48 -6.33 7.08 -5.52
N CYS A 49 -6.93 6.98 -6.72
CA CYS A 49 -6.27 7.41 -7.95
C CYS A 49 -6.43 8.93 -8.01
N PRO A 50 -5.36 9.73 -8.10
CA PRO A 50 -5.49 11.17 -7.96
C PRO A 50 -6.47 11.71 -9.02
N PRO A 51 -7.50 12.46 -8.59
CA PRO A 51 -8.33 13.22 -9.52
C PRO A 51 -7.52 14.39 -10.09
N ASP A 52 -8.06 15.09 -11.08
CA ASP A 52 -7.47 16.30 -11.68
C ASP A 52 -7.18 17.43 -10.66
N GLN A 53 -7.61 17.28 -9.39
CA GLN A 53 -7.35 18.20 -8.29
C GLN A 53 -6.39 17.61 -7.26
N VAL A 54 -5.48 18.46 -6.77
CA VAL A 54 -4.49 18.15 -5.74
C VAL A 54 -5.20 17.72 -4.45
N ARG A 55 -5.24 16.41 -4.20
CA ARG A 55 -5.68 15.84 -2.93
C ARG A 55 -4.59 14.94 -2.38
N ALA A 56 -4.50 14.89 -1.05
CA ALA A 56 -3.63 13.94 -0.38
C ALA A 56 -4.04 12.50 -0.75
N VAL A 57 -3.06 11.72 -1.18
CA VAL A 57 -3.17 10.27 -1.42
C VAL A 57 -2.53 9.57 -0.24
N GLU A 58 -3.25 8.63 0.37
CA GLU A 58 -2.73 7.77 1.43
C GLU A 58 -2.24 6.44 0.86
N VAL A 59 -0.98 6.10 1.14
CA VAL A 59 -0.43 4.79 0.81
C VAL A 59 -0.52 3.88 2.04
N LYS A 60 -1.21 2.75 1.89
CA LYS A 60 -1.37 1.74 2.93
C LYS A 60 -0.47 0.56 2.60
N VAL A 61 0.46 0.26 3.50
CA VAL A 61 1.45 -0.81 3.34
C VAL A 61 1.25 -1.88 4.41
N SER A 62 1.25 -3.14 4.00
CA SER A 62 1.26 -4.32 4.86
C SER A 62 2.49 -5.15 4.54
N SER A 63 3.22 -5.56 5.57
CA SER A 63 4.41 -6.40 5.42
C SER A 63 4.38 -7.56 6.40
N TYR A 64 4.82 -8.72 5.94
CA TYR A 64 5.14 -9.88 6.78
C TYR A 64 6.60 -9.87 7.23
N LEU A 65 7.41 -8.93 6.75
CA LEU A 65 8.81 -8.77 7.16
C LEU A 65 8.88 -8.11 8.54
N GLU A 66 9.95 -8.41 9.28
CA GLU A 66 10.32 -7.71 10.50
C GLU A 66 11.17 -6.47 10.17
N GLY A 67 11.22 -5.49 11.08
CA GLY A 67 12.05 -4.30 10.94
C GLY A 67 11.35 -3.14 10.23
N GLU A 68 12.05 -2.50 9.29
CA GLU A 68 11.57 -1.32 8.57
C GLU A 68 11.60 -1.56 7.05
N TYR A 69 10.72 -0.86 6.33
CA TYR A 69 10.77 -0.73 4.87
C TYR A 69 10.99 0.72 4.48
N THR A 70 11.65 0.95 3.35
CA THR A 70 11.87 2.28 2.78
C THR A 70 10.82 2.62 1.73
N ALA A 71 10.41 3.87 1.67
CA ALA A 71 9.59 4.40 0.58
C ALA A 71 10.23 5.66 0.01
N ARG A 72 10.09 5.85 -1.31
CA ARG A 72 10.54 7.02 -2.07
C ARG A 72 9.57 7.28 -3.21
N LEU A 73 9.65 8.47 -3.81
CA LEU A 73 8.88 8.81 -5.00
C LEU A 73 9.73 8.60 -6.26
N VAL A 74 9.13 8.01 -7.28
CA VAL A 74 9.73 7.88 -8.62
C VAL A 74 8.72 8.28 -9.67
N ARG A 75 9.22 8.86 -10.76
CA ARG A 75 8.50 9.02 -12.02
C ARG A 75 8.86 7.85 -12.93
N THR A 76 7.85 7.05 -13.30
CA THR A 76 8.04 5.96 -14.27
C THR A 76 7.99 6.54 -15.68
N ILE A 77 9.10 6.49 -16.40
CA ILE A 77 9.19 6.97 -17.79
C ILE A 77 8.85 5.84 -18.77
N CYS A 78 9.39 4.64 -18.52
CA CYS A 78 9.11 3.44 -19.31
C CYS A 78 9.03 2.24 -18.38
N ALA A 79 8.12 1.31 -18.66
CA ALA A 79 7.97 0.06 -17.91
C ALA A 79 7.67 -1.13 -18.85
N ASP A 80 7.97 -0.98 -20.14
CA ASP A 80 7.85 -2.06 -21.11
C ASP A 80 9.01 -3.05 -20.89
N PRO A 81 8.73 -4.34 -20.62
CA PRO A 81 9.77 -5.35 -20.42
C PRO A 81 10.41 -5.84 -21.72
N ASN A 82 10.03 -5.32 -22.89
CA ASN A 82 10.65 -5.70 -24.16
C ASN A 82 12.17 -5.45 -24.13
N PRO A 83 13.01 -6.49 -24.30
CA PRO A 83 14.47 -6.35 -24.27
C PRO A 83 15.03 -5.52 -25.43
N GLU A 84 14.29 -5.38 -26.54
CA GLU A 84 14.67 -4.53 -27.67
C GLU A 84 14.21 -3.06 -27.49
N GLY A 85 13.43 -2.79 -26.44
CA GLY A 85 12.94 -1.46 -26.08
C GLY A 85 13.82 -0.76 -25.05
N MET A 86 13.30 0.33 -24.47
CA MET A 86 14.00 1.12 -23.44
C MET A 86 14.07 0.39 -22.08
N GLY A 87 13.26 -0.65 -21.87
CA GLY A 87 13.16 -1.36 -20.60
C GLY A 87 12.49 -0.53 -19.50
N LEU A 88 12.74 -0.89 -18.25
CA LEU A 88 12.33 -0.09 -17.08
C LEU A 88 13.21 1.15 -16.97
N LEU A 89 12.60 2.33 -17.11
CA LEU A 89 13.24 3.62 -16.89
C LEU A 89 12.46 4.41 -15.85
N GLU A 90 13.12 4.72 -14.73
CA GLU A 90 12.57 5.46 -13.62
C GLU A 90 13.48 6.66 -13.28
N GLU A 91 12.88 7.76 -12.83
CA GLU A 91 13.58 8.92 -12.32
C GLU A 91 13.18 9.17 -10.87
N ALA A 92 14.16 9.36 -9.99
CA ALA A 92 13.90 9.67 -8.59
C ALA A 92 13.37 11.11 -8.45
N ILE A 93 12.32 11.28 -7.65
CA ILE A 93 11.76 12.59 -7.35
C ILE A 93 11.93 12.84 -5.86
N ASP A 94 12.55 13.97 -5.52
CA ASP A 94 12.69 14.38 -4.12
C ASP A 94 11.31 14.62 -3.51
N CYS A 95 11.05 13.98 -2.38
CA CYS A 95 9.78 14.13 -1.67
C CYS A 95 9.97 14.12 -0.15
N SER A 96 9.11 14.86 0.54
CA SER A 96 9.19 15.04 2.00
C SER A 96 8.83 13.77 2.80
N PHE A 97 8.19 12.78 2.16
CA PHE A 97 7.85 11.51 2.79
C PHE A 97 8.87 10.41 2.52
N ALA A 98 9.93 10.65 1.75
CA ALA A 98 10.96 9.64 1.54
C ALA A 98 11.60 9.26 2.90
N GLY A 99 11.70 7.96 3.18
CA GLY A 99 12.28 7.48 4.43
C GLY A 99 11.89 6.05 4.80
N SER A 100 12.24 5.67 6.03
CA SER A 100 11.98 4.36 6.61
C SER A 100 10.70 4.33 7.45
N TYR A 101 10.01 3.21 7.42
CA TYR A 101 8.74 2.98 8.09
C TYR A 101 8.72 1.60 8.73
N ALA A 102 8.17 1.48 9.93
CA ALA A 102 8.03 0.20 10.61
C ALA A 102 7.16 -0.78 9.80
N ALA A 103 7.70 -1.96 9.53
CA ALA A 103 6.99 -3.05 8.90
C ALA A 103 5.92 -3.61 9.86
N ARG A 104 4.69 -3.78 9.36
CA ARG A 104 3.60 -4.36 10.13
C ARG A 104 2.58 -5.04 9.24
N VAL A 105 1.94 -6.08 9.76
CA VAL A 105 0.80 -6.73 9.11
C VAL A 105 -0.46 -5.88 9.29
N GLN A 106 -1.22 -5.69 8.22
CA GLN A 106 -2.56 -5.11 8.27
C GLN A 106 -3.60 -6.19 7.88
N PRO A 107 -4.42 -6.68 8.82
CA PRO A 107 -5.46 -7.65 8.51
C PRO A 107 -6.47 -7.10 7.51
N PHE A 108 -6.92 -7.94 6.57
CA PHE A 108 -8.00 -7.62 5.65
C PHE A 108 -9.11 -8.67 5.74
N THR A 109 -10.35 -8.27 5.49
CA THR A 109 -11.52 -9.16 5.51
C THR A 109 -12.04 -9.29 4.08
N PRO A 110 -11.75 -10.40 3.36
CA PRO A 110 -12.30 -10.64 2.04
C PRO A 110 -13.80 -10.97 2.11
N GLY A 111 -14.49 -10.71 0.99
CA GLY A 111 -15.90 -11.07 0.80
C GLY A 111 -16.88 -9.98 1.23
N SER A 112 -17.99 -9.88 0.50
CA SER A 112 -19.08 -8.97 0.83
C SER A 112 -19.90 -9.54 1.99
N CYS A 113 -20.24 -8.70 2.96
CA CYS A 113 -21.13 -9.05 4.06
C CYS A 113 -22.02 -7.87 4.47
N VAL A 114 -23.14 -8.15 5.15
CA VAL A 114 -23.96 -7.12 5.79
C VAL A 114 -23.51 -6.99 7.24
N LYS A 115 -23.23 -5.76 7.68
CA LYS A 115 -22.99 -5.46 9.10
C LYS A 115 -24.30 -4.98 9.71
N VAL A 116 -24.94 -5.82 10.53
CA VAL A 116 -26.13 -5.45 11.30
C VAL A 116 -25.66 -5.08 12.71
N PRO A 117 -25.78 -3.80 13.14
CA PRO A 117 -25.49 -3.45 14.52
C PRO A 117 -26.50 -4.15 15.43
N LEU A 118 -26.00 -4.83 16.46
CA LEU A 118 -26.86 -5.29 17.55
C LEU A 118 -27.17 -4.07 18.41
N THR A 119 -28.31 -3.44 18.19
CA THR A 119 -28.94 -2.61 19.22
C THR A 119 -29.35 -3.52 20.36
N GLU A 120 -29.07 -3.12 21.60
CA GLU A 120 -29.51 -3.80 22.81
C GLU A 120 -31.05 -3.73 22.91
N ASP A 121 -31.75 -4.55 22.12
CA ASP A 121 -33.18 -4.87 22.31
C ASP A 121 -33.67 -5.97 21.33
N ILE A 122 -32.84 -6.97 21.05
CA ILE A 122 -33.35 -8.22 20.46
C ILE A 122 -33.87 -9.08 21.61
N SER A 123 -35.01 -8.69 22.19
CA SER A 123 -35.78 -9.64 23.00
C SER A 123 -36.26 -10.73 22.04
N CYS A 124 -35.57 -11.88 22.07
CA CYS A 124 -36.02 -13.09 21.40
C CYS A 124 -37.37 -13.49 22.03
N ARG A 125 -38.49 -13.02 21.45
CA ARG A 125 -39.81 -13.58 21.80
C ARG A 125 -39.91 -14.94 21.13
N THR A 126 -39.46 -15.96 21.83
CA THR A 126 -39.81 -17.34 21.52
C THR A 126 -41.33 -17.48 21.64
N HIS A 127 -42.05 -17.44 20.51
CA HIS A 127 -43.43 -17.93 20.47
C HIS A 127 -43.38 -19.45 20.39
N LEU A 128 -43.35 -20.10 21.56
CA LEU A 128 -43.78 -21.48 21.68
C LEU A 128 -45.30 -21.50 21.47
N ARG A 129 -45.75 -22.14 20.39
CA ARG A 129 -47.12 -22.62 20.22
C ARG A 129 -47.20 -24.07 20.65
#